data_AF-A0A7S2V2R1-F1
#
_entry.id   AF-A0A7S2V2R1-F1
#
_cell.length_a   1.000
_cell.length_b   1.000
_cell.length_c   1.000
_cell.angle_alpha   90.00
_cell.angle_beta   90.00
_cell.angle_gamma   90.00
#
_symmetry.space_group_name_H-M   'P 1'
#
loop_
_entity.id
_entity.type
_entity.pdbx_description
1 polymer ?
#
loop_
_entity_poly.entity_id
_entity_poly.type
_entity_poly.pdbx_seq_one_letter_code
_entity_poly.pdbx_strand_id
1 'polypeptide(L)'
;QNLDGDEDKIVYEQTQKAYGEWFYEHVQDIVWSRKQMGVYVEYLPTYDYLFRFDRGSFWMARPVSRTPSDATLATLLLMAATHRNWISRLLFRWAFTTTRLYQVMGNIPQDLIAKKMVIQDLYVPFHRVPQLVDFVRTTVPVSTPLWFCPVRPPQHQQFLSPHGHTQELLVDVGVRGRVPDRRGVEHSRRLEAWARVHGGRKMLYSQNFYSESAFWKIYDLWQYRKLRKKYSAENIFPDVFTKINSLKEDQPETKATWLHNVISNFAV
;
A
#
# COMPACT_ATOMS: atom_id res chain seq x y z
N GLN A 1 17.85 10.69 28.96
CA GLN A 1 18.31 9.54 29.77
C GLN A 1 19.53 8.98 29.06
N ASN A 2 20.68 8.95 29.75
CA ASN A 2 21.95 8.48 29.21
C ASN A 2 21.83 7.03 28.72
N LEU A 3 22.35 6.76 27.53
CA LEU A 3 22.20 5.50 26.79
C LEU A 3 23.42 4.56 26.89
N ASP A 4 24.32 4.81 27.83
CA ASP A 4 25.65 4.17 27.86
C ASP A 4 25.77 3.00 28.85
N GLY A 5 24.83 2.05 28.84
CA GLY A 5 24.89 0.94 29.80
C GLY A 5 24.10 -0.32 29.48
N ASP A 6 23.92 -0.67 28.21
CA ASP A 6 23.32 -1.96 27.84
C ASP A 6 24.18 -2.61 26.75
N GLU A 7 24.99 -3.59 27.14
CA GLU A 7 25.94 -4.32 26.27
C GLU A 7 25.25 -5.37 25.38
N ASP A 8 23.93 -5.57 25.51
CA ASP A 8 23.13 -6.54 24.72
C ASP A 8 22.07 -5.87 23.82
N LYS A 9 22.36 -4.69 23.25
CA LYS A 9 21.42 -4.06 22.30
C LYS A 9 21.47 -4.77 20.95
N ILE A 10 20.36 -5.40 20.57
CA ILE A 10 20.15 -5.85 19.18
C ILE A 10 19.96 -4.61 18.31
N VAL A 11 20.98 -4.29 17.51
CA VAL A 11 20.92 -3.21 16.52
C VAL A 11 20.48 -3.81 15.18
N TYR A 12 19.34 -3.35 14.70
CA TYR A 12 18.87 -3.66 13.36
C TYR A 12 19.45 -2.64 12.38
N GLU A 13 20.38 -3.11 11.55
CA GLU A 13 21.00 -2.33 10.48
C GLU A 13 20.62 -2.92 9.13
N GLN A 14 19.53 -2.46 8.53
CA GLN A 14 19.02 -3.11 7.33
C GLN A 14 18.68 -2.18 6.17
N THR A 15 18.53 -0.88 6.42
CA THR A 15 17.86 -0.04 5.43
C THR A 15 18.69 0.21 4.17
N GLN A 16 20.03 0.06 4.26
CA GLN A 16 20.94 0.26 3.14
C GLN A 16 21.79 -0.94 2.74
N LYS A 17 21.84 -2.03 3.52
CA LYS A 17 22.66 -3.19 3.16
C LYS A 17 22.11 -3.83 1.90
N ALA A 18 22.94 -3.99 0.88
CA ALA A 18 22.50 -4.45 -0.45
C ALA A 18 21.81 -5.82 -0.42
N TYR A 19 22.14 -6.63 0.57
CA TYR A 19 21.64 -7.97 0.80
C TYR A 19 20.55 -8.07 1.87
N GLY A 20 20.19 -6.96 2.53
CA GLY A 20 19.23 -6.94 3.63
C GLY A 20 17.85 -7.45 3.20
N GLU A 21 17.15 -8.12 4.13
CA GLU A 21 15.75 -8.47 3.92
C GLU A 21 14.87 -7.19 3.87
N TRP A 22 13.62 -7.27 3.40
CA TRP A 22 12.73 -6.11 3.54
C TRP A 22 12.21 -6.05 4.97
N PHE A 23 11.89 -4.86 5.47
CA PHE A 23 11.55 -4.69 6.89
C PHE A 23 10.39 -5.59 7.35
N TYR A 24 9.37 -5.82 6.51
CA TYR A 24 8.28 -6.72 6.86
C TYR A 24 8.71 -8.20 6.97
N GLU A 25 9.75 -8.63 6.25
CA GLU A 25 10.30 -10.00 6.32
C GLU A 25 11.05 -10.21 7.61
N HIS A 26 11.83 -9.20 8.02
CA HIS A 26 12.50 -9.19 9.33
C HIS A 26 11.50 -9.29 10.48
N VAL A 27 10.47 -8.43 10.48
CA VAL A 27 9.40 -8.49 11.48
C VAL A 27 8.69 -9.85 11.46
N GLN A 28 8.45 -10.40 10.27
CA GLN A 28 7.85 -11.71 10.09
C GLN A 28 8.71 -12.84 10.67
N ASP A 29 10.03 -12.79 10.49
CA ASP A 29 10.96 -13.75 11.06
C ASP A 29 11.06 -13.64 12.58
N ILE A 30 11.02 -12.43 13.15
CA ILE A 30 10.94 -12.25 14.61
C ILE A 30 9.69 -12.94 15.15
N VAL A 31 8.52 -12.68 14.54
CA VAL A 31 7.24 -13.25 14.98
C VAL A 31 7.20 -14.77 14.81
N TRP A 32 7.71 -15.30 13.70
CA TRP A 32 7.60 -16.73 13.39
C TRP A 32 8.72 -17.60 13.94
N SER A 33 9.91 -17.05 14.15
CA SER A 33 11.01 -17.82 14.73
C SER A 33 10.71 -18.31 16.15
N ARG A 34 9.69 -17.75 16.82
CA ARG A 34 9.31 -18.04 18.22
C ARG A 34 10.50 -18.00 19.19
N LYS A 35 11.63 -17.39 18.80
CA LYS A 35 12.87 -17.37 19.58
C LYS A 35 12.73 -16.54 20.85
N GLN A 36 11.70 -15.70 20.94
CA GLN A 36 11.37 -14.96 22.14
C GLN A 36 9.85 -15.00 22.37
N MET A 37 9.44 -15.67 23.46
CA MET A 37 8.12 -15.44 24.05
C MET A 37 8.24 -14.18 24.90
N GLY A 38 7.82 -13.02 24.40
CA GLY A 38 7.92 -11.76 25.13
C GLY A 38 7.99 -10.51 24.26
N VAL A 39 8.34 -9.39 24.88
CA VAL A 39 8.58 -8.12 24.18
C VAL A 39 9.94 -8.18 23.50
N TYR A 40 9.95 -8.08 22.17
CA TYR A 40 11.17 -7.93 21.38
C TYR A 40 11.52 -6.44 21.25
N VAL A 41 12.75 -6.08 21.59
CA VAL A 41 13.25 -4.71 21.47
C VAL A 41 14.48 -4.72 20.57
N GLU A 42 14.46 -3.85 19.55
CA GLU A 42 15.60 -3.58 18.68
C GLU A 42 15.78 -2.07 18.51
N TYR A 43 17.02 -1.67 18.23
CA TYR A 43 17.36 -0.29 17.97
C TYR A 43 17.68 -0.10 16.49
N LEU A 44 17.12 0.95 15.90
CA LEU A 44 17.37 1.34 14.52
C LEU A 44 18.04 2.71 14.49
N PRO A 45 19.07 2.91 13.66
CA PRO A 45 19.50 4.26 13.28
C PRO A 45 18.30 5.07 12.75
N THR A 46 18.27 6.38 13.02
CA THR A 46 17.15 7.26 12.60
C THR A 46 16.85 7.15 11.10
N TYR A 47 17.90 7.09 10.29
CA TYR A 47 17.76 6.91 8.84
C TYR A 47 17.05 5.59 8.52
N ASP A 48 17.50 4.49 9.13
CA ASP A 48 16.92 3.17 8.94
C ASP A 48 15.46 3.09 9.37
N TYR A 49 15.12 3.76 10.47
CA TYR A 49 13.75 3.89 10.91
C TYR A 49 12.90 4.65 9.87
N LEU A 50 13.32 5.82 9.40
CA LEU A 50 12.54 6.63 8.47
C LEU A 50 12.32 5.93 7.11
N PHE A 51 13.33 5.22 6.61
CA PHE A 51 13.31 4.60 5.28
C PHE A 51 13.05 3.08 5.30
N ARG A 52 12.61 2.51 6.42
CA ARG A 52 12.37 1.05 6.58
C ARG A 52 11.46 0.41 5.53
N PHE A 53 10.54 1.18 4.95
CA PHE A 53 9.63 0.72 3.90
C PHE A 53 10.04 1.11 2.48
N ASP A 54 11.19 1.78 2.29
CA ASP A 54 11.66 2.19 0.97
C ASP A 54 11.89 0.97 0.08
N ARG A 55 12.53 -0.08 0.59
CA ARG A 55 12.76 -1.28 -0.21
C ARG A 55 11.52 -2.16 -0.26
N GLY A 56 11.14 -2.52 -1.48
CA GLY A 56 9.97 -3.33 -1.75
C GLY A 56 8.63 -2.58 -1.71
N SER A 57 8.66 -1.26 -1.51
CA SER A 57 7.48 -0.41 -1.32
C SER A 57 6.52 -1.05 -0.31
N PHE A 58 6.95 -1.05 0.96
CA PHE A 58 6.41 -1.84 2.07
C PHE A 58 6.59 -3.36 1.88
N TRP A 59 5.76 -3.96 1.04
CA TRP A 59 5.76 -5.39 0.69
C TRP A 59 5.15 -5.64 -0.69
N MET A 60 4.91 -4.58 -1.46
CA MET A 60 4.15 -4.63 -2.72
C MET A 60 4.95 -5.20 -3.89
N ALA A 61 6.27 -5.13 -3.80
CA ALA A 61 7.14 -5.76 -4.79
C ALA A 61 7.24 -7.28 -4.63
N ARG A 62 6.66 -7.88 -3.57
CA ARG A 62 6.71 -9.33 -3.36
C ARG A 62 5.93 -10.00 -4.52
N PRO A 63 6.58 -10.82 -5.35
CA PRO A 63 5.89 -11.56 -6.38
C PRO A 63 5.02 -12.63 -5.73
N VAL A 64 3.81 -12.77 -6.26
CA VAL A 64 2.87 -13.80 -5.86
C VAL A 64 2.76 -14.75 -7.05
N SER A 65 3.54 -15.83 -7.03
CA SER A 65 3.30 -16.96 -7.93
C SER A 65 2.52 -18.01 -7.15
N ARG A 66 1.23 -18.12 -7.45
CA ARG A 66 0.44 -19.31 -7.07
C ARG A 66 0.09 -20.16 -8.29
N THR A 67 0.20 -19.61 -9.49
CA THR A 67 -0.17 -20.26 -10.74
C THR A 67 1.03 -20.30 -11.69
N PRO A 68 1.43 -21.49 -12.19
CA PRO A 68 2.50 -21.65 -13.18
C PRO A 68 2.27 -20.83 -14.47
N SER A 69 1.01 -20.57 -14.82
CA SER A 69 0.62 -19.84 -16.02
C SER A 69 0.98 -18.35 -16.03
N ASP A 70 1.21 -17.74 -14.86
CA ASP A 70 1.62 -16.32 -14.74
C ASP A 70 3.13 -16.17 -14.42
N ALA A 71 3.86 -17.29 -14.28
CA ALA A 71 5.29 -17.29 -14.00
C ALA A 71 6.11 -16.96 -15.26
N THR A 72 6.13 -15.69 -15.64
CA THR A 72 7.05 -15.18 -16.66
C THR A 72 8.50 -15.28 -16.17
N LEU A 73 9.48 -15.33 -17.08
CA LEU A 73 10.90 -15.23 -16.73
C LEU A 73 11.17 -14.01 -15.84
N ALA A 74 10.50 -12.88 -16.11
CA ALA A 74 10.55 -11.70 -15.26
C ALA A 74 9.98 -11.96 -13.85
N THR A 75 8.89 -12.70 -13.71
CA THR A 75 8.34 -13.09 -12.40
C THR A 75 9.27 -14.04 -11.66
N LEU A 76 9.90 -14.98 -12.36
CA LEU A 76 10.90 -15.90 -11.78
C LEU A 76 12.19 -15.16 -11.36
N LEU A 77 12.66 -14.19 -12.15
CA LEU A 77 13.80 -13.33 -11.81
C LEU A 77 13.47 -12.41 -10.63
N LEU A 78 12.28 -11.80 -10.61
CA LEU A 78 11.79 -11.02 -9.48
C LEU A 78 11.63 -11.91 -8.24
N MET A 79 11.10 -13.13 -8.37
CA MET A 79 11.07 -14.09 -7.27
C MET A 79 12.46 -14.44 -6.79
N ALA A 80 13.40 -14.75 -7.67
CA ALA A 80 14.78 -15.02 -7.30
C ALA A 80 15.39 -13.81 -6.56
N ALA A 81 15.11 -12.58 -7.01
CA ALA A 81 15.59 -11.31 -6.47
C ALA A 81 14.92 -10.86 -5.16
N THR A 82 13.72 -11.35 -4.88
CA THR A 82 12.93 -11.03 -3.68
C THR A 82 12.90 -12.18 -2.69
N HIS A 83 13.29 -13.38 -3.09
CA HIS A 83 13.49 -14.49 -2.18
C HIS A 83 14.67 -14.18 -1.25
N ARG A 84 14.78 -14.94 -0.15
CA ARG A 84 15.81 -14.86 0.90
C ARG A 84 17.25 -15.13 0.40
N ASN A 85 17.49 -15.01 -0.90
CA ASN A 85 18.78 -15.15 -1.55
C ASN A 85 19.50 -13.80 -1.54
N TRP A 86 20.58 -13.72 -0.77
CA TRP A 86 21.35 -12.49 -0.61
C TRP A 86 22.04 -12.03 -1.90
N ILE A 87 22.40 -12.96 -2.79
CA ILE A 87 23.11 -12.67 -4.06
C ILE A 87 22.20 -11.89 -5.00
N SER A 88 20.96 -12.37 -5.15
CA SER A 88 20.01 -11.75 -6.05
C SER A 88 19.55 -10.39 -5.52
N ARG A 89 19.40 -10.23 -4.21
CA ARG A 89 19.15 -8.93 -3.56
C ARG A 89 20.28 -7.94 -3.80
N LEU A 90 21.52 -8.40 -3.71
CA LEU A 90 22.70 -7.59 -4.04
C LEU A 90 22.68 -7.12 -5.50
N LEU A 91 22.44 -8.03 -6.45
CA LEU A 91 22.44 -7.73 -7.88
C LEU A 91 21.28 -6.80 -8.31
N PHE A 92 20.09 -7.00 -7.74
CA PHE A 92 18.89 -6.25 -8.11
C PHE A 92 18.52 -5.15 -7.10
N ARG A 93 19.40 -4.82 -6.14
CA ARG A 93 19.16 -3.82 -5.09
C ARG A 93 18.55 -2.53 -5.63
N TRP A 94 19.13 -2.00 -6.71
CA TRP A 94 18.76 -0.72 -7.30
C TRP A 94 17.34 -0.71 -7.87
N ALA A 95 16.81 -1.86 -8.28
CA ALA A 95 15.49 -2.02 -8.91
C ALA A 95 14.32 -1.96 -7.91
N PHE A 96 14.56 -2.25 -6.63
CA PHE A 96 13.51 -2.41 -5.61
C PHE A 96 13.38 -1.24 -4.64
N THR A 97 13.95 -0.07 -4.98
CA THR A 97 13.68 1.17 -4.24
C THR A 97 12.25 1.65 -4.51
N THR A 98 11.63 2.33 -3.56
CA THR A 98 10.23 2.80 -3.70
C THR A 98 10.10 3.73 -4.90
N THR A 99 11.09 4.59 -5.14
CA THR A 99 11.16 5.47 -6.31
C THR A 99 11.11 4.70 -7.63
N ARG A 100 11.98 3.70 -7.82
CA ARG A 100 12.02 2.92 -9.07
C ARG A 100 10.76 2.08 -9.25
N LEU A 101 10.27 1.46 -8.17
CA LEU A 101 9.03 0.68 -8.21
C LEU A 101 7.82 1.54 -8.60
N TYR A 102 7.70 2.76 -8.05
CA TYR A 102 6.62 3.66 -8.44
C TYR A 102 6.76 4.22 -9.86
N GLN A 103 7.98 4.50 -10.33
CA GLN A 103 8.22 4.86 -11.73
C GLN A 103 7.76 3.75 -12.67
N VAL A 104 8.12 2.50 -12.37
CA VAL A 104 7.68 1.33 -13.14
C VAL A 104 6.16 1.20 -13.09
N MET A 105 5.54 1.28 -11.90
CA MET A 105 4.08 1.24 -11.77
C MET A 105 3.36 2.36 -12.54
N GLY A 106 3.93 3.56 -12.58
CA GLY A 106 3.40 4.67 -13.37
C GLY A 106 3.37 4.40 -14.88
N ASN A 107 4.28 3.55 -15.36
CA ASN A 107 4.39 3.17 -16.78
C ASN A 107 3.59 1.91 -17.15
N ILE A 108 2.96 1.25 -16.17
CA ILE A 108 2.03 0.13 -16.40
C ILE A 108 0.62 0.71 -16.58
N PRO A 109 -0.17 0.17 -17.53
CA PRO A 109 -1.59 0.53 -17.66
C PRO A 109 -2.32 0.40 -16.32
N GLN A 110 -3.00 1.47 -15.91
CA GLN A 110 -3.63 1.53 -14.59
C GLN A 110 -4.76 0.52 -14.43
N ASP A 111 -5.46 0.19 -15.53
CA ASP A 111 -6.48 -0.86 -15.56
C ASP A 111 -5.88 -2.24 -15.25
N LEU A 112 -4.67 -2.52 -15.75
CA LEU A 112 -3.97 -3.77 -15.48
C LEU A 112 -3.56 -3.86 -14.01
N ILE A 113 -3.05 -2.77 -13.44
CA ILE A 113 -2.76 -2.68 -12.00
C ILE A 113 -4.04 -2.93 -11.20
N ALA A 114 -5.13 -2.22 -11.52
CA ALA A 114 -6.40 -2.32 -10.82
C ALA A 114 -7.02 -3.72 -10.91
N LYS A 115 -6.87 -4.43 -12.04
CA LYS A 115 -7.32 -5.83 -12.19
C LYS A 115 -6.46 -6.78 -11.33
N LYS A 116 -5.14 -6.60 -11.32
CA LYS A 116 -4.21 -7.54 -10.66
C LYS A 116 -3.92 -7.25 -9.19
N MET A 117 -4.27 -6.07 -8.69
CA MET A 117 -3.87 -5.60 -7.37
C MET A 117 -5.02 -4.94 -6.63
N VAL A 118 -4.99 -5.07 -5.31
CA VAL A 118 -5.77 -4.26 -4.38
C VAL A 118 -4.80 -3.30 -3.70
N ILE A 119 -5.13 -2.01 -3.71
CA ILE A 119 -4.34 -0.95 -3.07
C ILE A 119 -5.34 -0.04 -2.34
N GLN A 120 -5.66 -0.38 -1.11
CA GLN A 120 -6.71 0.27 -0.34
C GLN A 120 -6.25 0.51 1.09
N ASP A 121 -6.44 1.73 1.57
CA ASP A 121 -6.25 2.08 2.98
C ASP A 121 -7.60 2.57 3.51
N LEU A 122 -8.11 1.90 4.55
CA LEU A 122 -9.44 2.12 5.10
C LEU A 122 -9.32 2.57 6.55
N TYR A 123 -9.80 3.78 6.83
CA TYR A 123 -9.94 4.29 8.19
C TYR A 123 -11.24 3.76 8.76
N VAL A 124 -11.15 2.90 9.77
CA VAL A 124 -12.30 2.24 10.38
C VAL A 124 -12.31 2.44 11.90
N PRO A 125 -13.48 2.49 12.56
CA PRO A 125 -13.55 2.53 14.02
C PRO A 125 -12.78 1.37 14.64
N PHE A 126 -12.01 1.64 15.69
CA PHE A 126 -11.14 0.63 16.33
C PHE A 126 -11.88 -0.68 16.66
N HIS A 127 -13.11 -0.57 17.20
CA HIS A 127 -13.94 -1.72 17.56
C HIS A 127 -14.41 -2.57 16.36
N ARG A 128 -14.30 -2.07 15.12
CA ARG A 128 -14.66 -2.78 13.88
C ARG A 128 -13.47 -3.43 13.18
N VAL A 129 -12.24 -3.16 13.62
CA VAL A 129 -11.03 -3.71 13.00
C VAL A 129 -11.04 -5.25 12.92
N PRO A 130 -11.43 -6.01 13.96
CA PRO A 130 -11.50 -7.47 13.85
C PRO A 130 -12.44 -7.93 12.74
N GLN A 131 -13.60 -7.29 12.61
CA GLN A 131 -14.60 -7.61 11.58
C GLN A 131 -14.06 -7.31 10.17
N LEU A 132 -13.29 -6.23 10.01
CA LEU A 132 -12.61 -5.94 8.74
C LEU A 132 -11.55 -7.00 8.41
N VAL A 133 -10.76 -7.41 9.40
CA VAL A 133 -9.72 -8.44 9.19
C VAL A 133 -10.33 -9.76 8.75
N ASP A 134 -11.41 -10.19 9.40
CA ASP A 134 -12.14 -11.40 9.02
C ASP A 134 -12.73 -11.26 7.60
N PHE A 135 -13.36 -10.13 7.31
CA PHE A 135 -13.89 -9.84 5.97
C PHE A 135 -12.82 -9.89 4.88
N VAL A 136 -11.65 -9.28 5.11
CA VAL A 136 -10.52 -9.31 4.17
C VAL A 136 -10.05 -10.75 3.95
N ARG A 137 -9.87 -11.52 5.03
CA ARG A 137 -9.42 -12.91 4.96
C ARG A 137 -10.36 -13.81 4.16
N THR A 138 -11.67 -13.61 4.26
CA THR A 138 -12.66 -14.43 3.56
C THR A 138 -12.94 -13.97 2.14
N THR A 139 -12.75 -12.68 1.85
CA THR A 139 -13.27 -12.06 0.62
C THR A 139 -12.18 -11.71 -0.37
N VAL A 140 -11.01 -11.28 0.11
CA VAL A 140 -9.93 -10.75 -0.71
C VAL A 140 -8.74 -11.71 -0.63
N PRO A 141 -8.37 -12.39 -1.73
CA PRO A 141 -7.26 -13.35 -1.76
C PRO A 141 -5.89 -12.65 -1.79
N VAL A 142 -5.67 -11.69 -0.87
CA VAL A 142 -4.43 -10.95 -0.71
C VAL A 142 -3.42 -11.82 0.05
N SER A 143 -2.20 -11.90 -0.45
CA SER A 143 -1.14 -12.76 0.09
C SER A 143 -0.10 -12.02 0.92
N THR A 144 -0.36 -10.76 1.25
CA THR A 144 0.55 -9.83 1.91
C THR A 144 0.03 -9.45 3.29
N PRO A 145 0.91 -8.98 4.19
CA PRO A 145 0.49 -8.49 5.50
C PRO A 145 -0.51 -7.33 5.38
N LEU A 146 -1.34 -7.20 6.42
CA LEU A 146 -2.18 -6.02 6.61
C LEU A 146 -1.39 -4.94 7.37
N TRP A 147 -1.57 -3.70 6.95
CA TRP A 147 -1.06 -2.54 7.66
C TRP A 147 -2.07 -2.08 8.70
N PHE A 148 -1.60 -1.70 9.88
CA PHE A 148 -2.41 -1.11 10.92
C PHE A 148 -1.72 0.15 11.44
N CYS A 149 -2.43 1.28 11.37
CA CYS A 149 -1.97 2.54 11.93
C CYS A 149 -3.10 3.18 12.75
N PRO A 150 -3.04 3.14 14.10
CA PRO A 150 -3.99 3.86 14.94
C PRO A 150 -3.89 5.37 14.69
N VAL A 151 -5.03 6.00 14.39
CA VAL A 151 -5.12 7.42 14.03
C VAL A 151 -6.07 8.09 15.00
N ARG A 152 -5.54 9.08 15.73
CA ARG A 152 -6.35 9.94 16.60
C ARG A 152 -7.19 10.90 15.75
N PRO A 153 -8.38 11.28 16.23
CA PRO A 153 -9.18 12.31 15.57
C PRO A 153 -8.41 13.63 15.49
N PRO A 154 -8.63 14.43 14.45
CA PRO A 154 -7.97 15.72 14.31
C PRO A 154 -8.57 16.72 15.30
N GLN A 155 -7.75 17.62 15.83
CA GLN A 155 -8.22 18.70 16.72
C GLN A 155 -9.12 19.72 15.99
N HIS A 156 -8.92 19.86 14.68
CA HIS A 156 -9.69 20.76 13.82
C HIS A 156 -10.46 19.96 12.77
N GLN A 157 -11.58 20.51 12.31
CA GLN A 157 -12.40 19.87 11.31
C GLN A 157 -11.66 19.73 9.97
N GLN A 158 -11.60 18.50 9.45
CA GLN A 158 -10.98 18.17 8.17
C GLN A 158 -12.00 17.45 7.28
N PHE A 159 -12.83 18.22 6.57
CA PHE A 159 -14.02 17.72 5.85
C PHE A 159 -13.74 16.63 4.80
N LEU A 160 -12.56 16.67 4.16
CA LEU A 160 -12.13 15.68 3.17
C LEU A 160 -11.24 14.57 3.76
N SER A 161 -10.86 14.67 5.03
CA SER A 161 -10.05 13.66 5.68
C SER A 161 -10.91 12.42 5.98
N PRO A 162 -10.39 11.20 5.73
CA PRO A 162 -11.11 9.98 6.10
C PRO A 162 -11.24 9.79 7.62
N HIS A 163 -10.48 10.53 8.44
CA HIS A 163 -10.60 10.53 9.89
C HIS A 163 -11.20 11.82 10.47
N GLY A 164 -11.66 12.74 9.62
CA GLY A 164 -12.20 14.04 10.04
C GLY A 164 -13.69 14.04 10.41
N HIS A 165 -14.36 12.90 10.36
CA HIS A 165 -15.83 12.80 10.57
C HIS A 165 -16.26 12.30 11.94
N THR A 166 -15.32 11.89 12.78
CA THR A 166 -15.60 11.32 14.09
C THR A 166 -14.54 11.74 15.10
N GLN A 167 -14.91 11.70 16.39
CA GLN A 167 -14.01 11.88 17.52
C GLN A 167 -13.52 10.53 18.10
N GLU A 168 -13.92 9.42 17.49
CA GLU A 168 -13.47 8.09 17.87
C GLU A 168 -12.03 7.81 17.37
N LEU A 169 -11.33 6.92 18.07
CA LEU A 169 -10.07 6.36 17.56
C LEU A 169 -10.36 5.52 16.32
N LEU A 170 -9.73 5.89 15.21
CA LEU A 170 -9.75 5.11 13.98
C LEU A 170 -8.47 4.30 13.84
N VAL A 171 -8.52 3.27 13.02
CA VAL A 171 -7.34 2.55 12.56
C VAL A 171 -7.36 2.61 11.04
N ASP A 172 -6.28 3.10 10.46
CA ASP A 172 -6.00 2.92 9.05
C ASP A 172 -5.55 1.46 8.83
N VAL A 173 -6.38 0.70 8.12
CA VAL A 173 -6.14 -0.67 7.74
C VAL A 173 -5.79 -0.72 6.25
N GLY A 174 -4.52 -0.95 5.96
CA GLY A 174 -4.00 -1.04 4.60
C GLY A 174 -4.07 -2.46 4.07
N VAL A 175 -4.89 -2.67 3.04
CA VAL A 175 -5.02 -3.90 2.26
C VAL A 175 -4.34 -3.67 0.92
N ARG A 176 -3.09 -4.12 0.82
CA ARG A 176 -2.24 -3.87 -0.35
C ARG A 176 -1.57 -5.14 -0.81
N GLY A 177 -1.84 -5.59 -2.02
CA GLY A 177 -1.18 -6.76 -2.61
C GLY A 177 -1.79 -7.20 -3.95
N ARG A 178 -1.16 -8.21 -4.55
CA ARG A 178 -1.67 -8.86 -5.77
C ARG A 178 -2.82 -9.80 -5.43
N VAL A 179 -3.79 -9.90 -6.35
CA VAL A 179 -4.89 -10.86 -6.29
C VAL A 179 -4.78 -11.83 -7.47
N PRO A 180 -4.69 -13.15 -7.23
CA PRO A 180 -4.41 -14.14 -8.27
C PRO A 180 -5.57 -14.32 -9.26
N ASP A 181 -6.80 -14.04 -8.83
CA ASP A 181 -8.00 -14.15 -9.67
C ASP A 181 -8.19 -12.95 -10.62
N ARG A 182 -7.32 -11.94 -10.56
CA ARG A 182 -7.36 -10.72 -11.38
C ARG A 182 -8.68 -9.93 -11.24
N ARG A 183 -9.35 -10.03 -10.09
CA ARG A 183 -10.58 -9.29 -9.77
C ARG A 183 -10.34 -8.15 -8.79
N GLY A 184 -9.17 -7.49 -8.88
CA GLY A 184 -8.76 -6.42 -7.95
C GLY A 184 -9.75 -5.25 -7.88
N VAL A 185 -10.38 -4.91 -9.00
CA VAL A 185 -11.47 -3.92 -9.08
C VAL A 185 -12.68 -4.36 -8.25
N GLU A 186 -13.12 -5.61 -8.40
CA GLU A 186 -14.25 -6.17 -7.66
C GLU A 186 -13.97 -6.21 -6.15
N HIS A 187 -12.77 -6.69 -5.77
CA HIS A 187 -12.33 -6.73 -4.38
C HIS A 187 -12.24 -5.34 -3.77
N SER A 188 -11.72 -4.37 -4.52
CA SER A 188 -11.66 -2.96 -4.10
C SER A 188 -13.06 -2.37 -3.88
N ARG A 189 -14.01 -2.62 -4.78
CA ARG A 189 -15.42 -2.22 -4.62
C ARG A 189 -16.05 -2.83 -3.38
N ARG A 190 -15.78 -4.11 -3.11
CA ARG A 190 -16.28 -4.81 -1.91
C ARG A 190 -15.73 -4.20 -0.62
N LEU A 191 -14.43 -3.88 -0.59
CA LEU A 191 -13.78 -3.19 0.54
C LEU A 191 -14.35 -1.80 0.79
N GLU A 192 -14.52 -1.01 -0.27
CA GLU A 192 -15.14 0.31 -0.21
C GLU A 192 -16.59 0.26 0.27
N ALA A 193 -17.39 -0.69 -0.25
CA ALA A 193 -18.75 -0.91 0.20
C ALA A 193 -18.82 -1.32 1.67
N TRP A 194 -17.93 -2.21 2.12
CA TRP A 194 -17.82 -2.62 3.52
C TRP A 194 -17.52 -1.42 4.41
N ALA A 195 -16.50 -0.61 4.08
CA ALA A 195 -16.11 0.56 4.86
C ALA A 195 -17.28 1.55 5.01
N ARG A 196 -17.97 1.85 3.89
CA ARG A 196 -19.11 2.77 3.87
C ARG A 196 -20.23 2.35 4.83
N VAL A 197 -20.52 1.05 4.95
CA VAL A 197 -21.60 0.53 5.81
C VAL A 197 -21.18 0.51 7.29
N HIS A 198 -19.89 0.39 7.59
CA HIS A 198 -19.38 0.21 8.94
C HIS A 198 -18.75 1.48 9.53
N GLY A 199 -19.15 2.66 9.03
CA GLY A 199 -18.66 3.95 9.53
C GLY A 199 -17.20 4.26 9.20
N GLY A 200 -16.62 3.49 8.28
CA GLY A 200 -15.26 3.70 7.78
C GLY A 200 -15.22 4.59 6.53
N ARG A 201 -14.03 5.11 6.23
CA ARG A 201 -13.74 5.90 5.03
C ARG A 201 -12.45 5.46 4.40
N LYS A 202 -12.40 5.53 3.08
CA LYS A 202 -11.19 5.24 2.30
C LYS A 202 -10.24 6.43 2.31
N MET A 203 -8.93 6.17 2.33
CA MET A 203 -7.91 7.18 2.06
C MET A 203 -7.86 7.55 0.58
N LEU A 204 -7.88 8.86 0.28
CA LEU A 204 -8.01 9.38 -1.09
C LEU A 204 -6.67 9.48 -1.84
N TYR A 205 -5.80 8.47 -1.73
CA TYR A 205 -4.52 8.39 -2.45
C TYR A 205 -4.53 7.41 -3.62
N SER A 206 -5.40 6.40 -3.57
CA SER A 206 -5.48 5.33 -4.57
C SER A 206 -6.77 5.44 -5.41
N GLN A 207 -6.83 4.66 -6.49
CA GLN A 207 -7.97 4.62 -7.40
C GLN A 207 -9.28 4.34 -6.67
N ASN A 208 -10.26 5.21 -6.86
CA ASN A 208 -11.56 5.19 -6.21
C ASN A 208 -12.60 4.45 -7.05
N PHE A 209 -13.37 3.55 -6.44
CA PHE A 209 -14.41 2.80 -7.15
C PHE A 209 -15.84 3.14 -6.70
N TYR A 210 -16.02 4.14 -5.82
CA TYR A 210 -17.34 4.75 -5.58
C TYR A 210 -17.86 5.45 -6.83
N SER A 211 -19.18 5.40 -7.05
CA SER A 211 -19.82 6.37 -7.94
C SER A 211 -19.64 7.79 -7.38
N GLU A 212 -19.70 8.79 -8.25
CA GLU A 212 -19.58 10.19 -7.83
C GLU A 212 -20.63 10.56 -6.77
N SER A 213 -21.88 10.10 -6.99
CA SER A 213 -22.97 10.31 -6.04
C SER A 213 -22.75 9.61 -4.69
N ALA A 214 -22.11 8.45 -4.66
CA ALA A 214 -21.75 7.77 -3.42
C ALA A 214 -20.58 8.47 -2.72
N PHE A 215 -19.59 8.94 -3.48
CA PHE A 215 -18.45 9.67 -2.96
C PHE A 215 -18.87 10.95 -2.25
N TRP A 216 -19.73 11.77 -2.87
CA TRP A 216 -20.23 13.02 -2.26
C TRP A 216 -21.29 12.82 -1.17
N LYS A 217 -21.74 11.60 -0.93
CA LYS A 217 -22.47 11.25 0.30
C LYS A 217 -21.53 10.98 1.47
N ILE A 218 -20.29 10.58 1.19
CA ILE A 218 -19.25 10.36 2.20
C ILE A 218 -18.56 11.68 2.56
N TYR A 219 -18.25 12.50 1.55
CA TYR A 219 -17.53 13.76 1.71
C TYR A 219 -18.41 14.97 1.41
N ASP A 220 -18.24 16.07 2.15
CA ASP A 220 -19.04 17.28 1.99
C ASP A 220 -18.65 18.06 0.72
N LEU A 221 -19.46 17.88 -0.33
CA LEU A 221 -19.31 18.54 -1.62
C LEU A 221 -19.43 20.08 -1.52
N TRP A 222 -20.30 20.58 -0.66
CA TRP A 222 -20.55 22.01 -0.55
C TRP A 222 -19.35 22.73 0.09
N GLN A 223 -18.82 22.20 1.18
CA GLN A 223 -17.60 22.73 1.80
C GLN A 223 -16.42 22.63 0.85
N TYR A 224 -16.30 21.52 0.11
CA TYR A 224 -15.26 21.36 -0.89
C TYR A 224 -15.33 22.43 -2.00
N ARG A 225 -16.50 22.62 -2.61
CA ARG A 225 -16.71 23.65 -3.65
C ARG A 225 -16.47 25.06 -3.12
N LYS A 226 -16.92 25.36 -1.90
CA LYS A 226 -16.68 26.65 -1.24
C LYS A 226 -15.18 26.94 -1.11
N LEU A 227 -14.38 25.96 -0.70
CA LEU A 227 -12.93 26.09 -0.62
C LEU A 227 -12.29 26.27 -2.00
N ARG A 228 -12.71 25.48 -3.00
CA ARG A 228 -12.20 25.63 -4.37
C ARG A 228 -12.44 27.04 -4.93
N LYS A 229 -13.65 27.58 -4.74
CA LYS A 229 -13.98 28.94 -5.17
C LYS A 229 -13.17 30.01 -4.42
N LYS A 230 -13.07 29.89 -3.08
CA LYS A 230 -12.30 30.82 -2.24
C LYS A 230 -10.84 30.94 -2.68
N TYR A 231 -10.22 29.83 -3.09
CA TYR A 231 -8.82 29.77 -3.49
C TYR A 231 -8.63 29.72 -5.02
N SER A 232 -9.67 30.06 -5.81
CA SER A 232 -9.62 30.10 -7.28
C SER A 232 -9.14 28.80 -7.94
N ALA A 233 -9.41 27.65 -7.32
CA ALA A 233 -8.93 26.34 -7.77
C ALA A 233 -9.82 25.69 -8.85
N GLU A 234 -11.03 26.22 -9.10
CA GLU A 234 -12.07 25.57 -9.92
C GLU A 234 -11.61 25.25 -11.34
N ASN A 235 -10.84 26.16 -11.96
CA ASN A 235 -10.38 26.05 -13.35
C ASN A 235 -8.86 25.78 -13.48
N ILE A 236 -8.15 25.63 -12.36
CA ILE A 236 -6.69 25.45 -12.34
C ILE A 236 -6.33 23.98 -12.11
N PHE A 237 -7.03 23.31 -11.19
CA PHE A 237 -6.76 21.93 -10.82
C PHE A 237 -7.97 21.05 -11.08
N PRO A 238 -7.79 19.77 -11.44
CA PRO A 238 -8.90 18.82 -11.46
C PRO A 238 -9.58 18.76 -10.08
N ASP A 239 -10.86 18.38 -10.06
CA ASP A 239 -11.50 18.06 -8.79
C ASP A 239 -10.95 16.75 -8.21
N VAL A 240 -11.13 16.58 -6.90
CA VAL A 240 -10.56 15.44 -6.16
C VAL A 240 -11.13 14.12 -6.64
N PHE A 241 -12.43 14.05 -6.97
CA PHE A 241 -13.06 12.83 -7.45
C PHE A 241 -12.51 12.46 -8.83
N THR A 242 -12.44 13.41 -9.78
CA THR A 242 -11.82 13.16 -11.10
C THR A 242 -10.36 12.73 -10.96
N LYS A 243 -9.58 13.33 -10.05
CA LYS A 243 -8.18 12.96 -9.84
C LYS A 243 -8.01 11.49 -9.43
N ILE A 244 -8.87 11.00 -8.53
CA ILE A 244 -8.78 9.64 -7.98
C ILE A 244 -9.63 8.62 -8.75
N ASN A 245 -10.41 9.05 -9.73
CA ASN A 245 -11.24 8.18 -10.58
C ASN A 245 -10.76 8.25 -12.03
N SER A 246 -9.47 7.95 -12.23
CA SER A 246 -8.82 8.06 -13.55
C SER A 246 -8.81 6.74 -14.33
N LEU A 247 -9.34 5.66 -13.75
CA LEU A 247 -9.51 4.38 -14.44
C LEU A 247 -10.57 4.49 -15.54
N LYS A 248 -10.13 4.34 -16.79
CA LYS A 248 -11.01 4.06 -17.92
C LYS A 248 -11.10 2.54 -18.04
N GLU A 249 -12.21 1.95 -17.63
CA GLU A 249 -12.48 0.54 -17.88
C GLU A 249 -12.57 0.33 -19.41
N ASP A 250 -12.02 -0.80 -19.92
CA ASP A 250 -12.11 -1.24 -21.34
C ASP A 250 -11.20 -0.59 -22.40
N GLN A 251 -9.92 -0.35 -22.10
CA GLN A 251 -8.91 -0.14 -23.16
C GLN A 251 -8.32 -1.49 -23.62
N PRO A 252 -8.21 -1.77 -24.93
CA PRO A 252 -7.63 -3.02 -25.43
C PRO A 252 -6.16 -3.15 -25.00
N GLU A 253 -5.79 -4.34 -24.52
CA GLU A 253 -4.44 -4.66 -24.04
C GLU A 253 -3.39 -4.58 -25.17
N THR A 254 -2.69 -3.45 -25.35
CA THR A 254 -1.46 -3.41 -26.16
C THR A 254 -0.26 -3.85 -25.33
N LYS A 255 -0.10 -5.17 -25.17
CA LYS A 255 1.02 -5.81 -24.43
C LYS A 255 2.41 -5.29 -24.86
N ALA A 256 2.58 -4.97 -26.14
CA ALA A 256 3.87 -4.56 -26.72
C ALA A 256 4.39 -3.22 -26.18
N THR A 257 3.49 -2.24 -25.94
CA THR A 257 3.89 -0.86 -25.64
C THR A 257 4.43 -0.71 -24.21
N TRP A 258 3.81 -1.37 -23.23
CA TRP A 258 4.25 -1.23 -21.84
C TRP A 258 5.42 -2.15 -21.48
N LEU A 259 5.52 -3.35 -22.06
CA LEU A 259 6.68 -4.24 -21.84
C LEU A 259 7.99 -3.56 -22.25
N HIS A 260 8.00 -2.86 -23.38
CA HIS A 260 9.11 -2.04 -23.83
C HIS A 260 9.46 -0.94 -22.81
N ASN A 261 8.45 -0.21 -22.31
CA ASN A 261 8.65 0.87 -21.33
C ASN A 261 9.11 0.36 -19.95
N VAL A 262 8.74 -0.86 -19.55
CA VAL A 262 9.22 -1.45 -18.29
C VAL A 262 10.68 -1.90 -18.43
N ILE A 263 11.01 -2.57 -19.54
CA ILE A 263 12.37 -3.06 -19.80
C ILE A 263 13.35 -1.88 -19.91
N SER A 264 12.97 -0.79 -20.59
CA SER A 264 13.84 0.39 -20.73
C SER A 264 14.16 1.08 -19.40
N ASN A 265 13.24 1.06 -18.43
CA ASN A 265 13.48 1.63 -17.09
C ASN A 265 14.43 0.78 -16.22
N PHE A 266 14.61 -0.49 -16.57
CA PHE A 266 15.62 -1.36 -15.95
C PHE A 266 16.92 -1.47 -16.77
N ALA A 267 17.03 -0.78 -17.90
CA ALA A 267 18.21 -0.80 -18.76
C ALA A 267 19.15 0.41 -18.57
N VAL A 268 18.90 1.26 -17.56
CA VAL A 268 19.68 2.46 -17.23
C VAL A 268 20.19 2.45 -15.79
#